data_AF-A0A3N5EGI1-F1
#
_entry.id   AF-A0A3N5EGI1-F1
#
_cell.length_a   1.000
_cell.length_b   1.000
_cell.length_c   1.000
_cell.angle_alpha   90.00
_cell.angle_beta   90.00
_cell.angle_gamma   90.00
#
_symmetry.space_group_name_H-M   'P 1'
#
loop_
_entity.id
_entity.type
_entity.pdbx_description
1 polymer ?
#
loop_
_entity_poly.entity_id
_entity_poly.type
_entity_poly.pdbx_seq_one_letter_code
_entity_poly.pdbx_strand_id
1 'polypeptide(L)'
;MTDVATEPDWRGFGEYREWTTADGCLLRIDVLGDRPGPAHCGFESARVIVTGSPVGARYTDASDAAEYIRDPDDVFGDPVIAAAFDPNAELPATAEDTGFRNEGWELWIVPGDETAIYLLTGTTTELWPRDLEPTGCA
;
A
#
# COMPACT_ATOMS: atom_id res chain seq x y z
N MET A 1 10.63 18.22 4.24
CA MET A 1 9.45 18.46 5.09
C MET A 1 8.23 18.39 4.19
N THR A 2 7.45 17.32 4.29
CA THR A 2 6.16 17.19 3.60
C THR A 2 5.20 18.18 4.24
N ASP A 3 4.71 19.16 3.48
CA ASP A 3 3.69 20.08 3.97
C ASP A 3 2.34 19.34 4.04
N VAL A 4 2.06 18.72 5.18
CA VAL A 4 0.78 18.02 5.42
C VAL A 4 -0.40 18.99 5.57
N ALA A 5 -0.16 20.29 5.75
CA ALA A 5 -1.25 21.27 5.90
C ALA A 5 -2.06 21.49 4.62
N THR A 6 -1.54 21.05 3.47
CA THR A 6 -2.18 21.17 2.14
C THR A 6 -2.55 19.82 1.54
N GLU A 7 -2.67 18.78 2.37
CA GLU A 7 -3.15 17.48 1.91
C GLU A 7 -4.68 17.46 1.75
N PRO A 8 -5.22 16.61 0.87
CA PRO A 8 -6.66 16.42 0.77
C PRO A 8 -7.22 15.83 2.08
N ASP A 9 -8.46 16.19 2.41
CA ASP A 9 -9.15 15.77 3.65
C ASP A 9 -9.67 14.32 3.59
N TRP A 10 -8.87 13.41 3.03
CA TRP A 10 -9.27 12.00 2.86
C TRP A 10 -9.36 11.25 4.18
N ARG A 11 -8.58 11.67 5.17
CA ARG A 11 -8.67 11.16 6.56
C ARG A 11 -10.03 11.41 7.20
N GLY A 12 -10.81 12.38 6.70
CA GLY A 12 -12.18 12.62 7.14
C GLY A 12 -13.20 11.57 6.65
N PHE A 13 -12.87 10.78 5.63
CA PHE A 13 -13.79 9.82 4.99
C PHE A 13 -13.56 8.36 5.39
N GLY A 14 -12.52 8.04 6.16
CA GLY A 14 -12.24 6.67 6.56
C GLY A 14 -11.03 6.53 7.49
N GLU A 15 -10.79 5.32 7.95
CA GLU A 15 -9.60 4.99 8.72
C GLU A 15 -8.39 4.91 7.79
N TYR A 16 -7.40 5.79 8.03
CA TYR A 16 -6.12 5.76 7.35
C TYR A 16 -4.99 5.65 8.35
N ARG A 17 -4.08 4.70 8.13
CA ARG A 17 -2.88 4.53 8.95
C ARG A 17 -1.83 5.57 8.60
N GLU A 18 -1.17 6.09 9.62
CA GLU A 18 -0.13 7.10 9.45
C GLU A 18 1.20 6.47 9.04
N TRP A 19 1.77 6.95 7.95
CA TRP A 19 3.10 6.60 7.52
C TRP A 19 4.06 7.77 7.75
N THR A 20 5.32 7.48 8.04
CA THR A 20 6.37 8.48 8.17
C THR A 20 7.51 8.20 7.20
N THR A 21 8.34 9.20 6.94
CA THR A 21 9.69 8.98 6.40
C THR A 21 10.58 8.31 7.45
N ALA A 22 11.74 7.82 7.05
CA ALA A 22 12.74 7.20 7.94
C ALA A 22 13.23 8.19 9.01
N ASP A 23 13.24 9.48 8.70
CA ASP A 23 13.56 10.56 9.64
C ASP A 23 12.37 10.96 10.56
N GLY A 24 11.23 10.28 10.45
CA GLY A 24 10.06 10.47 11.31
C GLY A 24 9.10 11.60 10.89
N CYS A 25 9.20 12.11 9.66
CA CYS A 25 8.26 13.12 9.17
C CYS A 25 6.98 12.45 8.68
N LEU A 26 5.80 12.96 9.08
CA LEU A 26 4.53 12.45 8.59
C LEU A 26 4.46 12.54 7.05
N LEU A 27 4.03 11.43 6.44
CA LEU A 27 3.82 11.32 5.02
C LEU A 27 2.40 11.80 4.68
N ARG A 28 2.28 12.53 3.57
CA ARG A 28 0.97 12.99 3.10
C ARG A 28 0.14 11.81 2.62
N ILE A 29 -1.16 11.87 2.88
CA ILE A 29 -2.08 10.81 2.44
C ILE A 29 -2.17 10.68 0.92
N ASP A 30 -1.93 11.77 0.18
CA ASP A 30 -1.87 11.78 -1.28
C ASP A 30 -0.52 11.36 -1.86
N VAL A 31 0.39 10.87 -1.02
CA VAL A 31 1.61 10.14 -1.44
C VAL A 31 1.43 8.66 -1.14
N LEU A 32 0.95 8.33 0.05
CA LEU A 32 0.63 6.97 0.46
C LEU A 32 -0.56 7.00 1.42
N GLY A 33 -1.67 6.43 0.97
CA GLY A 33 -2.83 6.12 1.79
C GLY A 33 -2.84 4.65 2.14
N ASP A 34 -3.13 4.32 3.40
CA ASP A 34 -3.21 2.95 3.89
C ASP A 34 -4.50 2.77 4.66
N ARG A 35 -5.39 1.91 4.16
CA ARG A 35 -6.75 1.75 4.67
C ARG A 35 -7.15 0.28 4.72
N PRO A 36 -8.12 -0.11 5.56
CA PRO A 36 -8.81 -1.38 5.38
C PRO A 36 -9.56 -1.40 4.02
N GLY A 37 -9.85 -2.59 3.53
CA GLY A 37 -10.74 -2.77 2.39
C GLY A 37 -12.16 -2.25 2.69
N PRO A 38 -12.98 -1.97 1.66
CA PRO A 38 -14.32 -1.41 1.87
C PRO A 38 -15.26 -2.39 2.60
N ALA A 39 -15.68 -2.03 3.82
CA ALA A 39 -16.56 -2.86 4.64
C ALA A 39 -17.91 -3.19 3.99
N HIS A 40 -18.43 -2.33 3.11
CA HIS A 40 -19.67 -2.59 2.39
C HIS A 40 -19.55 -3.71 1.35
N CYS A 41 -18.32 -4.10 0.97
CA CYS A 41 -18.03 -5.29 0.17
C CYS A 41 -17.68 -6.52 1.06
N GLY A 42 -17.55 -6.35 2.38
CA GLY A 42 -17.03 -7.40 3.27
C GLY A 42 -15.50 -7.56 3.22
N PHE A 43 -14.76 -6.54 2.77
CA PHE A 43 -13.31 -6.61 2.57
C PHE A 43 -12.51 -6.01 3.74
N GLU A 44 -13.13 -5.77 4.89
CA GLU A 44 -12.50 -5.05 6.00
C GLU A 44 -11.29 -5.78 6.62
N SER A 45 -11.14 -7.09 6.40
CA SER A 45 -9.97 -7.86 6.85
C SER A 45 -8.75 -7.69 5.93
N ALA A 46 -8.96 -7.25 4.68
CA ALA A 46 -7.88 -6.90 3.77
C ALA A 46 -7.36 -5.48 4.07
N ARG A 47 -6.11 -5.21 3.68
CA ARG A 47 -5.47 -3.90 3.77
C ARG A 47 -5.03 -3.45 2.38
N VAL A 48 -5.26 -2.19 2.08
CA VAL A 48 -4.99 -1.58 0.78
C VAL A 48 -4.06 -0.40 0.97
N ILE A 49 -2.89 -0.46 0.31
CA ILE A 49 -2.02 0.70 0.13
C ILE A 49 -2.32 1.33 -1.22
N VAL A 50 -2.62 2.62 -1.22
CA VAL A 50 -2.83 3.46 -2.40
C VAL A 50 -1.69 4.47 -2.50
N THR A 51 -1.01 4.55 -3.62
CA THR A 51 0.11 5.46 -3.87
C THR A 51 0.07 5.98 -5.30
N GLY A 52 0.78 7.06 -5.61
CA GLY A 52 1.07 7.40 -7.00
C GLY A 52 1.95 6.33 -7.68
N SER A 53 1.96 6.36 -9.02
CA SER A 53 2.85 5.56 -9.87
C SER A 53 3.89 6.49 -10.54
N PRO A 54 5.19 6.40 -10.22
CA PRO A 54 5.83 5.42 -9.34
C PRO A 54 5.56 5.67 -7.85
N VAL A 55 5.81 4.66 -7.00
CA VAL A 55 5.64 4.75 -5.54
C VAL A 55 6.36 5.97 -4.97
N GLY A 56 5.66 6.74 -4.14
CA GLY A 56 6.14 8.00 -3.58
C GLY A 56 5.81 9.24 -4.41
N ALA A 57 5.29 9.08 -5.63
CA ALA A 57 4.63 10.16 -6.35
C ALA A 57 3.31 10.55 -5.66
N ARG A 58 2.89 11.80 -5.85
CA ARG A 58 1.56 12.22 -5.45
C ARG A 58 0.52 11.68 -6.43
N TYR A 59 -0.61 11.24 -5.92
CA TYR A 59 -1.79 10.89 -6.71
C TYR A 59 -2.93 11.88 -6.41
N THR A 60 -3.82 12.04 -7.37
CA THR A 60 -4.92 13.00 -7.29
C THR A 60 -6.27 12.30 -7.35
N ASP A 61 -6.36 11.20 -8.08
CA ASP A 61 -7.55 10.36 -8.18
C ASP A 61 -7.18 8.90 -8.51
N ALA A 62 -8.16 8.08 -8.90
CA ALA A 62 -7.92 6.67 -9.21
C ALA A 62 -7.13 6.44 -10.51
N SER A 63 -7.07 7.42 -11.42
CA SER A 63 -6.40 7.28 -12.72
C SER A 63 -4.88 7.40 -12.65
N ASP A 64 -4.35 8.03 -11.61
CA ASP A 64 -2.90 8.17 -11.35
C ASP A 64 -2.43 7.41 -10.10
N ALA A 65 -3.33 6.64 -9.47
CA ALA A 65 -3.05 5.81 -8.32
C ALA A 65 -2.74 4.34 -8.70
N ALA A 66 -1.96 3.69 -7.86
CA ALA A 66 -1.75 2.25 -7.81
C ALA A 66 -2.25 1.73 -6.46
N GLU A 67 -3.03 0.64 -6.47
CA GLU A 67 -3.46 -0.05 -5.26
C GLU A 67 -2.66 -1.35 -5.08
N TYR A 68 -2.21 -1.62 -3.87
CA TYR A 68 -1.51 -2.85 -3.49
C TYR A 68 -2.24 -3.53 -2.33
N ILE A 69 -2.48 -4.82 -2.46
CA ILE A 69 -3.44 -5.54 -1.64
C ILE A 69 -2.75 -6.55 -0.72
N ARG A 70 -3.08 -6.47 0.57
CA ARG A 70 -2.83 -7.53 1.55
C ARG A 70 -4.15 -8.24 1.83
N ASP A 71 -4.31 -9.46 1.34
CA ASP A 71 -5.53 -10.23 1.53
C ASP A 71 -5.24 -11.66 2.02
N PRO A 72 -4.99 -11.84 3.33
CA PRO A 72 -4.68 -13.16 3.89
C PRO A 72 -5.90 -14.08 3.99
N ASP A 73 -7.11 -13.53 3.94
CA ASP A 73 -8.37 -14.26 4.10
C ASP A 73 -9.09 -14.50 2.76
N ASP A 74 -8.49 -14.07 1.64
CA ASP A 74 -9.05 -14.14 0.28
C ASP A 74 -10.46 -13.53 0.19
N VAL A 75 -10.67 -12.38 0.86
CA VAL A 75 -11.99 -11.71 0.87
C VAL A 75 -12.27 -11.00 -0.45
N PHE A 76 -11.25 -10.60 -1.21
CA PHE A 76 -11.44 -10.07 -2.57
C PHE A 76 -11.92 -11.16 -3.54
N GLY A 77 -11.57 -12.43 -3.28
CA GLY A 77 -11.89 -13.57 -4.16
C GLY A 77 -11.30 -13.45 -5.56
N ASP A 78 -10.32 -12.56 -5.74
CA ASP A 78 -9.62 -12.37 -7.00
C ASP A 78 -8.48 -13.40 -7.10
N PRO A 79 -8.53 -14.33 -8.07
CA PRO A 79 -7.54 -15.40 -8.16
C PRO A 79 -6.14 -14.90 -8.51
N VAL A 80 -6.00 -13.72 -9.13
CA VAL A 80 -4.70 -13.10 -9.44
C VAL A 80 -4.09 -12.53 -8.16
N ILE A 81 -4.88 -11.78 -7.37
CA ILE A 81 -4.42 -11.25 -6.07
C ILE A 81 -4.09 -12.40 -5.11
N ALA A 82 -4.98 -13.37 -4.97
CA ALA A 82 -4.79 -14.52 -4.08
C ALA A 82 -3.56 -15.35 -4.45
N ALA A 83 -3.27 -15.51 -5.74
CA ALA A 83 -2.09 -16.25 -6.20
C ALA A 83 -0.77 -15.49 -6.04
N ALA A 84 -0.83 -14.15 -6.03
CA ALA A 84 0.36 -13.30 -5.99
C ALA A 84 0.73 -12.83 -4.57
N PHE A 85 -0.24 -12.71 -3.65
CA PHE A 85 0.03 -12.39 -2.25
C PHE A 85 0.88 -13.49 -1.59
N ASP A 86 1.98 -13.09 -0.95
CA ASP A 86 2.85 -14.00 -0.21
C ASP A 86 3.17 -13.42 1.18
N PRO A 87 2.65 -14.02 2.28
CA PRO A 87 2.90 -13.53 3.63
C PRO A 87 4.31 -13.83 4.16
N ASN A 88 5.13 -14.62 3.45
CA ASN A 88 6.50 -14.97 3.84
C ASN A 88 7.46 -14.87 2.64
N ALA A 89 7.30 -13.80 1.85
CA ALA A 89 8.13 -13.56 0.69
C ALA A 89 9.61 -13.42 1.05
N GLU A 90 10.49 -13.81 0.13
CA GLU A 90 11.89 -13.42 0.18
C GLU A 90 12.04 -12.02 -0.41
N LEU A 91 12.64 -11.09 0.34
CA LEU A 91 12.92 -9.75 -0.17
C LEU A 91 13.98 -9.83 -1.29
N PRO A 92 13.68 -9.38 -2.52
CA PRO A 92 14.65 -9.43 -3.61
C PRO A 92 15.90 -8.62 -3.30
N ALA A 93 17.08 -9.10 -3.72
CA ALA A 93 18.34 -8.37 -3.53
C ALA A 93 18.40 -7.02 -4.25
N THR A 94 17.53 -6.81 -5.25
CA THR A 94 17.37 -5.56 -6.00
C THR A 94 16.30 -4.64 -5.40
N ALA A 95 15.64 -5.05 -4.31
CA ALA A 95 14.66 -4.21 -3.65
C ALA A 95 15.36 -3.02 -2.97
N GLU A 96 14.73 -1.86 -3.08
CA GLU A 96 15.18 -0.61 -2.50
C GLU A 96 14.19 -0.15 -1.42
N ASP A 97 14.75 0.28 -0.29
CA ASP A 97 14.00 0.90 0.79
C ASP A 97 13.50 2.27 0.35
N THR A 98 12.19 2.48 0.41
CA THR A 98 11.59 3.78 0.06
C THR A 98 11.80 4.83 1.15
N GLY A 99 12.19 4.40 2.35
CA GLY A 99 12.21 5.22 3.56
C GLY A 99 10.83 5.40 4.18
N PHE A 100 9.75 4.79 3.67
CA PHE A 100 8.43 4.88 4.29
C PHE A 100 8.29 3.86 5.43
N ARG A 101 7.70 4.30 6.54
CA ARG A 101 7.57 3.54 7.80
C ARG A 101 6.17 3.63 8.37
N ASN A 102 5.67 2.54 8.95
CA ASN A 102 4.42 2.50 9.73
C ASN A 102 4.50 1.39 10.78
N GLU A 103 4.38 1.68 12.07
CA GLU A 103 4.29 0.65 13.14
C GLU A 103 5.34 -0.48 13.09
N GLY A 104 6.57 -0.19 12.62
CA GLY A 104 7.65 -1.18 12.46
C GLY A 104 7.69 -1.86 11.09
N TRP A 105 6.71 -1.58 10.22
CA TRP A 105 6.73 -1.90 8.80
C TRP A 105 7.63 -0.93 8.03
N GLU A 106 8.36 -1.47 7.07
CA GLU A 106 9.12 -0.73 6.08
C GLU A 106 8.61 -1.08 4.69
N LEU A 107 8.42 -0.07 3.83
CA LEU A 107 8.00 -0.28 2.45
C LEU A 107 9.21 -0.31 1.53
N TRP A 108 9.32 -1.39 0.77
CA TRP A 108 10.38 -1.66 -0.19
C TRP A 108 9.77 -1.88 -1.58
N ILE A 109 10.51 -1.48 -2.62
CA ILE A 109 10.09 -1.64 -4.02
C ILE A 109 11.21 -2.25 -4.84
N VAL A 110 10.89 -2.91 -5.95
CA VAL A 110 11.90 -3.31 -6.95
C VAL A 110 11.90 -2.28 -8.08
N PRO A 111 12.98 -1.51 -8.30
CA PRO A 111 13.00 -0.50 -9.34
C PRO A 111 12.69 -1.08 -10.73
N GLY A 112 11.71 -0.50 -11.42
CA GLY A 112 11.25 -0.94 -12.74
C GLY A 112 10.24 -2.09 -12.72
N ASP A 113 9.88 -2.61 -11.54
CA ASP A 113 8.81 -3.57 -11.34
C ASP A 113 7.73 -2.94 -10.45
N GLU A 114 6.60 -2.59 -11.06
CA GLU A 114 5.45 -2.01 -10.35
C GLU A 114 4.36 -3.06 -10.06
N THR A 115 4.65 -4.35 -10.20
CA THR A 115 3.64 -5.41 -10.01
C THR A 115 3.39 -5.75 -8.54
N ALA A 116 4.29 -5.35 -7.65
CA ALA A 116 4.17 -5.58 -6.22
C ALA A 116 4.97 -4.56 -5.39
N ILE A 117 4.61 -4.45 -4.12
CA ILE A 117 5.44 -3.85 -3.08
C ILE A 117 5.80 -4.90 -2.03
N TYR A 118 6.87 -4.64 -1.29
CA TYR A 118 7.35 -5.51 -0.22
C TYR A 118 7.28 -4.78 1.10
N LEU A 119 6.73 -5.46 2.10
CA LEU A 119 6.46 -4.92 3.41
C LEU A 119 7.26 -5.73 4.43
N LEU A 120 8.35 -5.14 4.92
CA LEU A 120 9.26 -5.77 5.87
C LEU A 120 8.86 -5.39 7.31
N THR A 121 8.66 -6.38 8.17
CA THR A 121 8.47 -6.20 9.62
C THR A 121 9.41 -7.11 10.38
N GLY A 122 10.40 -6.52 11.04
CA GLY A 122 11.43 -7.27 11.76
C GLY A 122 12.24 -8.15 10.80
N THR A 123 11.94 -9.45 10.77
CA THR A 123 12.59 -10.43 9.88
C THR A 123 11.63 -11.05 8.87
N THR A 124 10.36 -10.66 8.86
CA THR A 124 9.33 -11.20 7.96
C THR A 124 9.04 -10.19 6.86
N THR A 125 9.00 -10.65 5.61
CA THR A 125 8.59 -9.82 4.47
C THR A 125 7.29 -10.36 3.92
N GLU A 126 6.35 -9.47 3.65
CA GLU A 126 5.16 -9.78 2.87
C GLU A 126 5.30 -9.16 1.46
N LEU A 127 4.84 -9.86 0.43
CA LEU A 127 4.65 -9.32 -0.91
C LEU A 127 3.18 -8.99 -1.10
N TRP A 128 2.90 -7.72 -1.40
CA TRP A 128 1.54 -7.26 -1.68
C TRP A 128 1.41 -6.98 -3.18
N PRO A 129 0.61 -7.75 -3.92
CA PRO A 129 0.45 -7.56 -5.35
C PRO A 129 -0.30 -6.26 -5.65
N ARG A 130 0.05 -5.67 -6.79
CA ARG A 130 -0.71 -4.56 -7.37
C ARG A 130 -2.04 -5.09 -7.91
N ASP A 131 -3.11 -4.36 -7.60
CA ASP A 131 -4.38 -4.53 -8.27
C ASP A 131 -4.34 -3.83 -9.63
N LEU A 132 -4.40 -4.61 -10.71
CA LEU A 132 -4.36 -4.14 -12.09
C LEU A 132 -5.75 -3.87 -12.65
N GLU A 133 -6.78 -4.44 -12.05
CA GLU A 133 -8.16 -4.30 -12.45
C GLU A 133 -9.01 -4.04 -11.20
N PRO A 134 -8.90 -2.82 -10.61
CA PRO A 134 -9.66 -2.47 -9.41
C PRO A 134 -11.15 -2.49 -9.75
N THR A 135 -11.73 -3.66 -9.54
CA THR A 135 -13.13 -3.92 -9.79
C THR A 135 -13.84 -3.50 -8.51
N GLY A 136 -14.86 -2.65 -8.62
CA GLY A 136 -15.76 -2.42 -7.49
C GLY A 136 -16.36 -3.75 -7.03
N CYS A 137 -16.86 -3.81 -5.77
CA CYS A 137 -17.28 -5.04 -5.07
C CYS A 137 -17.64 -6.21 -6.01
N ALA A 138 -16.96 -7.35 -5.85
CA ALA A 138 -17.17 -8.57 -6.63
C ALA A 138 -18.61 -9.13 -6.51
#